data_AF-A0A946UQV3-F1
#
_entry.id   AF-A0A946UQV3-F1
#
_cell.length_a   1.000
_cell.length_b   1.000
_cell.length_c   1.000
_cell.angle_alpha   90.00
_cell.angle_beta   90.00
_cell.angle_gamma   90.00
#
_symmetry.space_group_name_H-M   'P 1'
#
loop_
_entity.id
_entity.type
_entity.pdbx_description
1 polymer ?
#
loop_
_entity_poly.entity_id
_entity_poly.type
_entity_poly.pdbx_seq_one_letter_code
_entity_poly.pdbx_strand_id
1 'polypeptide(L)'
;MNEDRGSRPHFDISWIDDDTLRYAEDGRHVLIGIDVNPGLLSGGVVVHADSIDHWINAADGSTSPVTDVDREVILFRLEGYDPLRKRRFQIARDADDPDSER
;
A
#
# COMPACT_ATOMS: atom_id res chain seq x y z
N MET A 1 12.85 -24.21 28.13
CA MET A 1 12.14 -24.30 26.84
C MET A 1 11.85 -22.86 26.47
N ASN A 2 12.69 -22.27 25.61
CA ASN A 2 12.48 -20.89 25.21
C ASN A 2 11.39 -20.90 24.15
N GLU A 3 10.28 -20.24 24.47
CA GLU A 3 9.21 -19.94 23.54
C GLU A 3 9.84 -19.22 22.34
N ASP A 4 9.82 -19.90 21.20
CA ASP A 4 9.91 -19.30 19.88
C ASP A 4 8.80 -18.25 19.83
N ARG A 5 9.13 -17.02 20.22
CA ARG A 5 8.26 -15.87 19.96
C ARG A 5 8.31 -15.72 18.46
N GLY A 6 7.46 -16.49 17.78
CA GLY A 6 7.28 -16.46 16.35
C GLY A 6 7.32 -15.01 15.94
N SER A 7 8.37 -14.64 15.20
CA SER A 7 8.55 -13.29 14.72
C SER A 7 7.29 -13.00 13.94
N ARG A 8 6.39 -12.21 14.54
CA ARG A 8 5.24 -11.69 13.79
C ARG A 8 5.85 -11.06 12.55
N PRO A 9 5.32 -11.33 11.35
CA PRO A 9 5.84 -10.71 10.14
C PRO A 9 5.91 -9.22 10.40
N HIS A 10 7.14 -8.71 10.43
CA HIS A 10 7.39 -7.31 10.73
C HIS A 10 7.18 -6.59 9.42
N PHE A 11 5.99 -5.99 9.28
CA PHE A 11 5.74 -5.10 8.16
C PHE A 11 6.13 -3.67 8.54
N ASP A 12 6.64 -2.94 7.56
CA ASP A 12 6.94 -1.51 7.65
C ASP A 12 6.15 -0.78 6.57
N ILE A 13 5.57 0.36 6.93
CA ILE A 13 4.96 1.27 5.97
C ILE A 13 5.63 2.62 6.15
N SER A 14 6.18 3.14 5.06
CA SER A 14 6.97 4.37 5.06
C SER A 14 6.68 5.21 3.83
N TRP A 15 6.61 6.53 4.01
CA TRP A 15 6.53 7.48 2.91
C TRP A 15 7.91 7.65 2.28
N ILE A 16 8.00 7.54 0.95
CA ILE A 16 9.23 7.77 0.19
C ILE A 16 9.29 9.21 -0.28
N ASP A 17 8.17 9.71 -0.77
CA ASP A 17 7.94 11.08 -1.25
C ASP A 17 6.46 11.45 -1.02
N ASP A 18 5.99 12.56 -1.59
CA ASP A 18 4.62 13.07 -1.38
C ASP A 18 3.53 12.23 -2.05
N ASP A 19 3.88 11.38 -3.02
CA ASP A 19 2.98 10.61 -3.87
C ASP A 19 3.27 9.09 -3.90
N THR A 20 4.24 8.62 -3.09
CA THR A 20 4.65 7.22 -3.04
C THR A 20 4.81 6.70 -1.61
N LEU A 21 4.13 5.59 -1.34
CA LEU A 21 4.29 4.77 -0.13
C LEU A 21 5.10 3.51 -0.42
N ARG A 22 5.92 3.10 0.54
CA ARG A 22 6.57 1.80 0.57
C ARG A 22 5.89 0.92 1.61
N TYR A 23 5.47 -0.26 1.21
CA TYR A 23 5.09 -1.35 2.11
C TYR A 23 6.17 -2.42 2.05
N ALA A 24 6.76 -2.81 3.19
CA ALA A 24 7.78 -3.84 3.26
C ALA A 24 7.35 -4.95 4.23
N GLU A 25 7.56 -6.21 3.86
CA GLU A 25 7.30 -7.39 4.68
C GLU A 25 8.30 -8.49 4.33
N ASP A 26 8.88 -9.14 5.33
CA ASP A 26 9.78 -10.30 5.18
C ASP A 26 10.94 -10.11 4.16
N GLY A 27 11.53 -8.90 4.13
CA GLY A 27 12.65 -8.56 3.25
C GLY A 27 12.26 -8.23 1.81
N ARG A 28 10.97 -8.25 1.50
CA ARG A 28 10.41 -7.76 0.24
C ARG A 28 9.70 -6.44 0.46
N HIS A 29 9.60 -5.62 -0.58
CA HIS A 29 8.84 -4.37 -0.54
C HIS A 29 8.08 -4.11 -1.84
N VAL A 30 6.96 -3.41 -1.75
CA VAL A 30 6.22 -2.83 -2.88
C VAL A 30 6.25 -1.31 -2.76
N LEU A 31 6.24 -0.64 -3.91
CA LEU A 31 5.96 0.79 -3.99
C LEU A 31 4.50 0.97 -4.40
N ILE A 32 3.84 1.95 -3.81
CA ILE A 32 2.40 2.15 -3.89
C ILE A 32 2.18 3.61 -4.21
N GLY A 33 1.58 3.87 -5.36
CA GLY A 33 1.20 5.21 -5.80
C GLY A 33 -0.02 5.70 -5.03
N ILE A 34 0.01 6.98 -4.66
CA ILE A 34 -1.08 7.63 -3.97
C ILE A 34 -1.40 9.00 -4.57
N ASP A 35 -2.65 9.40 -4.48
CA ASP A 35 -3.08 10.76 -4.80
C ASP A 35 -3.46 11.51 -3.52
N VAL A 36 -2.75 12.60 -3.26
CA VAL A 36 -3.11 13.55 -2.20
C VAL A 36 -4.09 14.55 -2.80
N ASN A 37 -5.39 14.28 -2.70
CA ASN A 37 -6.40 15.18 -3.24
C ASN A 37 -6.44 16.49 -2.42
N PRO A 38 -6.15 17.67 -3.02
CA PRO A 38 -6.19 18.96 -2.33
C PRO A 38 -7.61 19.55 -2.21
N GLY A 39 -8.65 18.83 -2.68
CA GLY A 39 -10.04 19.29 -2.72
C GLY A 39 -10.64 19.71 -1.36
N LEU A 40 -11.47 20.76 -1.41
CA LEU A 40 -11.85 21.69 -0.34
C LEU A 40 -12.49 21.14 0.95
N LEU A 41 -12.73 19.82 1.10
CA LEU A 41 -13.44 19.27 2.26
C LEU A 41 -12.85 17.98 2.86
N SER A 42 -11.79 17.39 2.33
CA SER A 42 -11.18 16.22 2.96
C SER A 42 -9.74 16.05 2.48
N GLY A 43 -8.76 16.37 3.33
CA GLY A 43 -7.35 16.01 3.11
C GLY A 43 -7.15 14.51 3.26
N GLY A 44 -7.78 13.71 2.41
CA GLY A 44 -7.62 12.26 2.32
C GLY A 44 -6.43 11.88 1.46
N VAL A 45 -5.99 10.63 1.59
CA VAL A 45 -4.99 10.00 0.73
C VAL A 45 -5.70 8.91 -0.06
N VAL A 46 -5.64 8.98 -1.38
CA VAL A 46 -6.20 7.95 -2.25
C VAL A 46 -5.08 6.96 -2.61
N VAL A 47 -5.30 5.67 -2.41
CA VAL A 47 -4.37 4.60 -2.78
C VAL A 47 -4.88 3.94 -4.06
N HIS A 48 -4.04 3.87 -5.08
CA HIS A 48 -4.34 3.16 -6.32
C HIS A 48 -3.99 1.68 -6.14
N ALA A 49 -4.98 0.80 -6.08
CA ALA A 49 -4.76 -0.63 -5.82
C ALA A 49 -3.93 -1.29 -6.94
N ASP A 50 -4.14 -0.81 -8.15
CA ASP A 50 -3.48 -1.06 -9.42
C ASP A 50 -2.03 -0.53 -9.47
N SER A 51 -1.57 0.22 -8.46
CA SER A 51 -0.13 0.49 -8.29
C SER A 51 0.61 -0.64 -7.57
N ILE A 52 -0.09 -1.63 -7.01
CA ILE A 52 0.47 -2.72 -6.21
C ILE A 52 0.58 -3.98 -7.08
N ASP A 53 1.68 -4.09 -7.83
CA ASP A 53 1.87 -5.18 -8.80
C ASP A 53 3.12 -6.03 -8.61
N HIS A 54 4.20 -5.47 -8.06
CA HIS A 54 5.50 -6.16 -8.01
C HIS A 54 6.17 -6.02 -6.65
N TRP A 55 6.46 -7.17 -6.04
CA TRP A 55 7.39 -7.28 -4.91
C TRP A 55 8.82 -7.12 -5.39
N ILE A 56 9.60 -6.34 -4.68
CA ILE A 56 11.03 -6.13 -4.87
C ILE A 56 11.76 -6.73 -3.66
N ASN A 57 12.66 -7.68 -3.90
CA ASN A 57 13.51 -8.24 -2.86
C ASN A 57 14.68 -7.30 -2.58
N ALA A 58 14.85 -6.87 -1.33
CA ALA A 58 15.90 -5.93 -0.96
C ALA A 58 17.32 -6.53 -1.06
N ALA A 59 17.47 -7.86 -0.97
CA ALA A 59 18.78 -8.52 -0.92
C ALA A 59 19.44 -8.63 -2.30
N ASP A 60 18.66 -8.91 -3.34
CA ASP A 60 19.14 -9.17 -4.70
C ASP A 60 18.50 -8.27 -5.76
N GLY A 61 17.54 -7.41 -5.38
CA GLY A 61 16.83 -6.51 -6.28
C GLY A 61 15.84 -7.23 -7.21
N SER A 62 15.60 -8.53 -7.02
CA SER A 62 14.70 -9.30 -7.86
C SER A 62 13.26 -8.88 -7.69
N THR A 63 12.48 -8.99 -8.76
CA THR A 63 11.05 -8.65 -8.77
C THR A 63 10.18 -9.89 -8.96
N SER A 64 9.09 -9.98 -8.22
CA SER A 64 8.06 -11.02 -8.40
C SER A 64 6.67 -10.41 -8.37
N PRO A 65 5.68 -10.93 -9.11
CA PRO A 65 4.34 -10.39 -9.10
C PRO A 65 3.69 -10.49 -7.71
N VAL A 66 2.88 -9.49 -7.36
CA VAL A 66 2.00 -9.48 -6.20
C VAL A 66 0.74 -10.27 -6.57
N THR A 67 0.33 -11.22 -5.73
CA THR A 67 -0.92 -11.95 -5.96
C THR A 67 -2.13 -11.13 -5.48
N ASP A 68 -3.35 -11.49 -5.92
CA ASP A 68 -4.55 -10.79 -5.45
C ASP A 68 -4.71 -10.86 -3.93
N VAL A 69 -4.34 -12.00 -3.31
CA VAL A 69 -4.35 -12.17 -1.86
C VAL A 69 -3.35 -11.24 -1.18
N ASP A 70 -2.13 -11.14 -1.71
CA ASP A 70 -1.11 -10.21 -1.18
C ASP A 70 -1.61 -8.77 -1.27
N ARG A 71 -2.22 -8.40 -2.40
CA ARG A 71 -2.78 -7.06 -2.61
C ARG A 71 -3.86 -6.74 -1.58
N GLU A 72 -4.80 -7.65 -1.34
CA GLU A 72 -5.83 -7.48 -0.30
C GLU A 72 -5.22 -7.30 1.10
N VAL A 73 -4.19 -8.07 1.43
CA VAL A 73 -3.48 -7.94 2.71
C VAL A 73 -2.80 -6.57 2.82
N ILE A 74 -2.09 -6.12 1.78
CA ILE A 74 -1.41 -4.82 1.77
C ILE A 74 -2.42 -3.69 1.96
N LEU A 75 -3.53 -3.72 1.22
CA LEU A 75 -4.61 -2.73 1.34
C LEU A 75 -5.21 -2.71 2.76
N PHE A 76 -5.51 -3.88 3.33
CA PHE A 76 -6.00 -3.98 4.71
C PHE A 76 -5.01 -3.39 5.74
N ARG A 77 -3.70 -3.59 5.53
CA ARG A 77 -2.65 -3.02 6.38
C ARG A 77 -2.55 -1.50 6.24
N LEU A 78 -2.69 -0.98 5.01
CA LEU A 78 -2.73 0.46 4.74
C LEU A 78 -3.95 1.13 5.36
N GLU A 79 -5.13 0.50 5.33
CA GLU A 79 -6.33 1.00 6.01
C GLU A 79 -6.13 1.13 7.52
N GLY A 80 -5.34 0.22 8.12
CA GLY A 80 -4.96 0.25 9.53
C GLY A 80 -3.75 1.12 9.86
N TYR A 81 -3.04 1.65 8.86
CA TYR A 81 -1.83 2.44 9.04
C TYR A 81 -2.16 3.91 9.30
N ASP A 82 -2.01 4.35 10.54
CA ASP A 82 -2.10 5.77 10.91
C ASP A 82 -0.74 6.27 11.41
N PRO A 83 0.07 6.93 10.56
CA PRO A 83 1.36 7.45 10.97
C PRO A 83 1.28 8.81 11.70
N LEU A 84 0.13 9.21 12.29
CA LEU A 84 -0.14 10.40 13.13
C LEU A 84 -0.89 11.60 12.51
N ARG A 85 -1.66 11.45 11.41
CA ARG A 85 -2.47 12.58 10.88
C ARG A 85 -3.77 12.09 10.27
N LYS A 86 -4.89 12.62 10.80
CA LYS A 86 -6.33 12.61 10.41
C LYS A 86 -6.69 12.58 8.90
N ARG A 87 -5.94 11.86 8.07
CA ARG A 87 -6.17 11.70 6.64
C ARG A 87 -6.80 10.34 6.46
N ARG A 88 -8.04 10.33 5.97
CA ARG A 88 -8.76 9.10 5.69
C ARG A 88 -8.13 8.49 4.44
N PHE A 89 -7.56 7.29 4.56
CA PHE A 89 -7.20 6.50 3.39
C PHE A 89 -8.47 6.11 2.65
N GLN A 90 -8.46 6.30 1.34
CA GLN A 90 -9.48 5.83 0.43
C GLN A 90 -8.78 4.96 -0.60
N ILE A 91 -9.25 3.74 -0.78
CA ILE A 91 -8.72 2.89 -1.85
C ILE A 91 -9.52 3.27 -3.09
N ALA A 92 -8.85 3.84 -4.09
CA ALA A 92 -9.40 3.88 -5.44
C ALA A 92 -9.43 2.43 -5.89
N ARG A 93 -10.61 1.81 -5.78
CA ARG A 93 -10.94 0.70 -6.67
C ARG A 93 -11.17 1.40 -7.99
N ASP A 94 -10.38 1.05 -9.02
CA ASP A 94 -10.53 1.55 -10.37
C ASP A 94 -11.99 1.93 -10.60
N ALA A 95 -12.20 3.22 -10.86
CA ALA A 95 -13.49 3.66 -11.36
C ALA A 95 -13.70 2.85 -12.64
N ASP A 96 -14.61 1.89 -12.55
CA ASP A 96 -15.23 1.22 -13.68
C ASP A 96 -15.46 2.29 -14.75
N ASP A 97 -14.66 2.19 -15.80
CA ASP A 97 -14.81 2.72 -17.14
C ASP A 97 -15.36 4.17 -17.31
N PRO A 98 -14.58 5.12 -17.86
CA PRO A 98 -15.12 6.40 -18.31
C PRO A 98 -16.09 6.30 -19.51
N ASP A 99 -16.46 5.12 -20.01
CA ASP A 99 -17.44 4.94 -21.08
C ASP A 99 -18.86 4.70 -20.55
N SER A 100 -19.50 5.78 -20.09
CA SER A 100 -20.96 5.93 -20.22
C SER A 100 -21.34 7.39 -20.49
N GLU A 101 -20.56 8.04 -21.34
CA GLU A 101 -21.11 9.05 -22.24
C GLU A 101 -21.64 8.32 -23.49
N ARG A 102 -22.89 7.84 -23.44
CA ARG A 102 -23.73 7.70 -24.64
C ARG A 102 -25.23 7.58 -24.39
#